data_AF-A0A8C2LQ88-F1
#
_entry.id   AF-A0A8C2LQ88-F1
#
_cell.length_a   1.000
_cell.length_b   1.000
_cell.length_c   1.000
_cell.angle_alpha   90.00
_cell.angle_beta   90.00
_cell.angle_gamma   90.00
#
_symmetry.space_group_name_H-M   'P 1'
#
loop_
_entity.id
_entity.type
_entity.pdbx_description
1 polymer ?
#
loop_
_entity_poly.entity_id
_entity_poly.type
_entity_poly.pdbx_seq_one_letter_code
_entity_poly.pdbx_strand_id
1 'polypeptide(L)' 'MTIGSMENVEVFTSEGKGRGLKATKEFWAADVVFAERAYSAVVFDRYGMLASPMLPLPT' A
#
# COMPACT_ATOMS: atom_id res chain seq x y z
N MET A 1 -3.82 14.75 -7.90
CA MET A 1 -3.54 13.56 -7.07
C MET A 1 -4.80 12.71 -6.92
N THR A 2 -4.77 11.49 -7.45
CA THR A 2 -5.75 10.41 -7.19
C THR A 2 -5.01 9.16 -6.72
N ILE A 3 -5.67 8.26 -5.99
CA ILE A 3 -5.03 7.03 -5.49
C ILE A 3 -4.63 6.14 -6.66
N GLY A 4 -3.36 5.76 -6.73
CA GLY A 4 -2.73 4.98 -7.81
C GLY A 4 -1.99 5.82 -8.85
N SER A 5 -2.12 7.15 -8.78
CA SER A 5 -1.35 8.06 -9.63
C SER A 5 0.03 8.33 -9.03
N MET A 6 1.07 8.20 -9.84
CA MET A 6 2.49 8.36 -9.45
C MET A 6 3.14 9.58 -10.12
N GLU A 7 2.36 10.61 -10.43
CA GLU A 7 2.82 11.78 -11.22
C GLU A 7 3.94 12.59 -10.54
N ASN A 8 4.10 12.46 -9.23
CA ASN A 8 5.09 13.21 -8.46
C ASN A 8 6.44 12.47 -8.27
N VAL A 9 6.56 11.24 -8.79
CA VAL A 9 7.77 10.43 -8.64
C VAL A 9 8.17 9.74 -9.94
N GLU A 10 9.46 9.54 -10.13
CA GLU A 10 10.01 8.78 -11.24
C GLU A 10 10.93 7.66 -10.75
N VAL A 11 11.04 6.58 -11.53
CA VAL A 11 11.99 5.50 -11.28
C VAL A 11 13.36 5.92 -11.81
N PHE A 12 14.40 5.74 -11.01
CA PHE A 12 15.78 5.97 -11.44
C PHE A 12 16.72 4.86 -10.94
N THR A 13 17.90 4.75 -11.56
CA THR A 13 18.96 3.84 -11.09
C THR A 13 19.81 4.55 -10.04
N SER A 14 19.85 3.99 -8.83
CA SER A 14 20.65 4.46 -7.72
C SER A 14 21.93 3.63 -7.60
N GLU A 15 23.07 4.32 -7.58
CA GLU A 15 24.39 3.69 -7.48
C GLU A 15 24.50 2.82 -6.23
N GLY A 16 24.83 1.53 -6.41
CA GLY A 16 24.94 0.55 -5.34
C GLY A 16 23.63 0.11 -4.68
N LYS A 17 22.47 0.62 -5.11
CA LYS A 17 21.16 0.37 -4.46
C LYS A 17 20.07 -0.17 -5.41
N GLY A 18 20.36 -0.26 -6.71
CA GLY A 18 19.39 -0.75 -7.70
C GLY A 18 18.41 0.35 -8.09
N ARG A 19 17.10 0.06 -8.11
CA ARG A 19 16.06 1.03 -8.50
C ARG A 19 15.61 1.85 -7.30
N GLY A 20 15.45 3.16 -7.49
CA GLY A 20 14.89 4.08 -6.51
C GLY A 20 13.75 4.92 -7.08
N LEU A 21 13.06 5.65 -6.19
CA LEU A 21 12.10 6.69 -6.55
C LEU A 21 12.70 8.07 -6.26
N LYS A 22 12.56 8.99 -7.20
CA LYS A 22 12.98 10.39 -7.07
C LYS A 22 11.78 11.32 -7.24
N ALA A 23 11.69 12.35 -6.41
CA ALA A 23 10.63 13.36 -6.54
C ALA A 23 10.84 14.20 -7.81
N THR A 24 9.76 14.43 -8.56
CA THR A 24 9.75 15.27 -9.78
C THR A 24 9.43 16.74 -9.49
N LYS A 25 9.11 17.06 -8.23
CA LYS A 25 8.80 18.40 -7.71
C LYS A 25 9.19 18.53 -6.24
N GLU A 26 9.08 19.75 -5.70
CA GLU A 26 9.32 20.04 -4.28
C GLU A 26 8.15 19.58 -3.39
N PHE A 27 8.47 19.18 -2.15
CA PHE A 27 7.54 18.69 -1.13
C PHE A 27 7.85 19.27 0.24
N TRP A 28 6.81 19.49 1.04
CA TRP A 28 6.89 19.96 2.42
C TRP A 28 6.51 18.85 3.41
N ALA A 29 6.78 19.09 4.70
CA ALA A 29 6.35 18.17 5.75
C ALA A 29 4.83 17.98 5.72
N ALA A 30 4.39 16.71 5.84
CA ALA A 30 3.01 16.27 5.76
C ALA A 30 2.36 16.25 4.34
N ASP A 31 3.08 16.63 3.28
CA ASP A 31 2.58 16.43 1.92
C ASP A 31 2.47 14.94 1.57
N VAL A 32 1.42 14.58 0.82
CA VAL A 32 1.28 13.23 0.31
C VAL A 32 1.99 13.10 -1.04
N VAL A 33 3.11 12.38 -1.05
CA VAL A 33 3.93 12.18 -2.26
C VAL A 33 3.19 11.33 -3.29
N PHE A 34 2.64 10.19 -2.87
CA PHE A 34 1.70 9.36 -3.63
C PHE A 34 0.87 8.51 -2.66
N ALA A 35 -0.22 7.91 -3.14
CA ALA A 35 -1.02 6.95 -2.39
C ALA A 35 -1.32 5.74 -3.28
N GLU A 36 -1.24 4.54 -2.70
CA GLU A 36 -1.40 3.29 -3.43
C GLU A 36 -2.33 2.33 -2.66
N ARG A 37 -3.18 1.60 -3.39
CA ARG A 37 -3.97 0.52 -2.80
C ARG A 37 -3.08 -0.71 -2.62
N ALA A 38 -3.29 -1.47 -1.55
CA ALA A 38 -2.62 -2.76 -1.41
C ALA A 38 -2.90 -3.63 -2.66
N TYR A 39 -1.85 -4.13 -3.30
CA TYR A 39 -2.00 -5.08 -4.41
C TYR A 39 -2.69 -6.37 -3.96
N SER A 40 -2.34 -6.83 -2.76
CA SER A 40 -3.02 -7.90 -2.04
C SER A 40 -2.82 -7.69 -0.54
N ALA A 41 -3.79 -8.10 0.28
CA ALA A 41 -3.70 -8.06 1.74
C ALA A 41 -4.47 -9.24 2.33
N VAL A 42 -3.92 -9.86 3.37
CA VAL A 42 -4.54 -10.99 4.10
C VAL A 42 -4.53 -10.70 5.59
N VAL A 43 -5.52 -11.24 6.31
CA VAL A 43 -5.57 -11.22 7.77
C VAL A 43 -4.85 -12.47 8.29
N PHE A 44 -4.00 -12.34 9.31
CA PHE A 44 -3.35 -13.52 9.90
C PHE A 44 -4.36 -14.45 10.56
N ASP A 45 -4.13 -15.75 10.46
CA ASP A 45 -5.05 -16.82 10.91
C ASP A 45 -5.52 -16.66 12.37
N ARG A 46 -4.61 -16.29 13.26
CA ARG A 46 -4.91 -16.07 14.69
C ARG A 46 -5.90 -14.93 14.97
N TYR A 47 -6.17 -14.09 13.98
CA TYR A 47 -7.17 -13.03 14.03
C TYR A 47 -8.41 -13.34 13.17
N GLY A 48 -8.39 -14.42 12.38
CA GLY A 48 -9.48 -14.82 11.49
C GLY A 48 -10.59 -15.66 12.13
N MET A 49 -10.29 -16.38 13.24
CA MET A 49 -11.26 -17.31 13.84
C MET A 49 -12.48 -16.62 14.49
N LEU A 50 -12.37 -15.34 14.85
CA LEU A 50 -13.50 -14.54 15.36
C LEU A 50 -14.40 -13.96 14.25
N ALA A 51 -14.04 -14.19 12.98
CA ALA A 51 -14.78 -13.72 11.81
C ALA A 51 -15.61 -14.83 11.12
N SER A 52 -15.79 -16.00 11.74
CA SER A 52 -16.74 -17.00 11.24
C SER A 52 -18.18 -16.55 11.56
N PRO A 53 -19.07 -16.33 10.57
CA PRO A 53 -20.48 -16.15 10.85
C PRO A 53 -21.01 -17.45 11.45
N MET A 54 -21.87 -17.32 12.47
CA MET A 54 -22.62 -18.40 13.08
C MET A 54 -23.10 -19.42 12.03
N LEU A 55 -22.51 -20.62 12.03
CA LEU A 55 -23.15 -21.78 11.40
C LEU A 55 -24.49 -22.01 12.13
N PRO A 56 -25.61 -22.20 11.41
CA PRO A 56 -26.87 -22.51 12.07
C PRO A 56 -26.74 -23.87 12.77
N LEU A 57 -27.19 -23.92 14.02
CA LEU A 57 -27.23 -25.13 14.84
C LEU A 57 -28.04 -26.21 14.10
N PRO A 58 -27.57 -27.46 13.99
CA PRO A 58 -28.40 -28.53 13.42
C PRO A 58 -29.59 -28.79 14.36
N THR A 59 -30.80 -28.80 13.79
CA THR A 59 -32.06 -29.19 14.45
C THR A 59 -32.05 -30.65 14.86
#